data_AF-A0A7R9XK84-F1
#
_entry.id   AF-A0A7R9XK84-F1
#
_cell.length_a   1.000
_cell.length_b   1.000
_cell.length_c   1.000
_cell.angle_alpha   90.00
_cell.angle_beta   90.00
_cell.angle_gamma   90.00
#
_symmetry.space_group_name_H-M   'P 1'
#
loop_
_entity.id
_entity.type
_entity.pdbx_description
1 polymer ?
#
loop_
_entity_poly.entity_id
_entity_poly.type
_entity_poly.pdbx_seq_one_letter_code
_entity_poly.pdbx_strand_id
1 'polypeptide(L)' 'RTYPEKIQNIIAEQGYTADQVFNADETGLWWKKMPSKTFISKTEKTAPGFKVSKDRLTLLLCSNASGDFMTKPMLVYRSL' A
#
# COMPACT_ATOMS: atom_id res chain seq x y z
N ARG A 1 -16.16 -10.98 0.81
CA ARG A 1 -16.51 -9.57 1.12
C ARG A 1 -17.55 -9.16 0.09
N THR A 2 -18.83 -9.14 0.47
CA THR A 2 -19.90 -8.69 -0.41
C THR A 2 -19.77 -7.18 -0.55
N TYR A 3 -19.52 -6.69 -1.76
CA TYR A 3 -19.59 -5.26 -2.03
C TYR A 3 -21.02 -4.80 -1.66
N PRO A 4 -21.21 -3.73 -0.87
CA PRO A 4 -22.55 -3.40 -0.39
C PRO A 4 -23.46 -3.06 -1.57
N GLU A 5 -24.56 -3.81 -1.74
CA GLU A 5 -25.57 -3.58 -2.81
C GLU A 5 -26.01 -2.11 -2.85
N LYS A 6 -26.09 -1.46 -1.68
CA LYS A 6 -26.38 -0.03 -1.53
C LYS A 6 -25.45 0.88 -2.37
N ILE A 7 -24.15 0.58 -2.45
CA ILE A 7 -23.22 1.40 -3.22
C ILE A 7 -23.42 1.18 -4.72
N GLN A 8 -23.71 -0.04 -5.16
CA GLN A 8 -24.01 -0.32 -6.57
C GLN A 8 -25.26 0.43 -7.03
N ASN A 9 -26.30 0.43 -6.19
CA ASN A 9 -27.54 1.15 -6.48
C ASN A 9 -27.28 2.66 -6.62
N ILE A 10 -26.51 3.27 -5.70
CA ILE A 10 -26.15 4.70 -5.80
C ILE A 10 -25.36 4.99 -7.08
N ILE A 11 -24.39 4.13 -7.44
CA ILE A 11 -23.59 4.29 -8.68
C ILE A 11 -24.50 4.27 -9.91
N ALA A 12 -25.42 3.31 -9.97
CA ALA A 12 -26.35 3.15 -11.09
C ALA A 12 -27.38 4.30 -11.16
N GLU A 13 -28.01 4.65 -10.03
CA GLU A 13 -29.04 5.70 -9.94
C GLU A 13 -28.50 7.08 -10.31
N GLN A 14 -27.26 7.38 -9.91
CA GLN A 14 -26.61 8.66 -10.18
C GLN A 14 -25.84 8.67 -11.51
N GLY A 15 -25.76 7.54 -12.21
CA GLY A 15 -25.10 7.42 -13.50
C GLY A 15 -23.58 7.62 -13.44
N TYR A 16 -22.93 7.28 -12.33
CA TYR A 16 -21.48 7.41 -12.21
C TYR A 16 -20.76 6.39 -13.10
N THR A 17 -19.74 6.86 -13.80
CA THR A 17 -18.83 6.01 -14.58
C THR A 17 -17.74 5.41 -13.69
N ALA A 18 -17.07 4.36 -14.17
CA ALA A 18 -15.94 3.75 -13.45
C ALA A 18 -14.78 4.74 -13.22
N ASP A 19 -14.65 5.76 -14.07
CA ASP A 19 -13.63 6.81 -13.94
C ASP A 19 -13.90 7.76 -12.75
N GLN A 20 -15.16 7.88 -12.34
CA GLN A 20 -15.64 8.80 -11.30
C GLN A 20 -15.77 8.14 -9.92
N VAL A 21 -15.72 6.81 -9.85
CA VAL A 21 -15.83 6.06 -8.60
C VAL A 21 -14.44 5.80 -8.07
N PHE A 22 -14.13 6.34 -6.90
CA PHE A 22 -12.83 6.19 -6.25
C PHE A 22 -12.90 5.34 -5.00
N ASN A 23 -11.87 4.52 -4.78
CA ASN A 23 -11.62 3.87 -3.50
C ASN A 23 -10.29 4.36 -2.94
N ALA A 24 -10.22 4.52 -1.62
CA ALA A 24 -9.02 4.89 -0.90
C ALA A 24 -8.81 3.95 0.30
N ASP A 25 -7.57 3.53 0.51
CA ASP A 25 -7.22 2.69 1.66
C ASP A 25 -5.79 2.97 2.14
N GLU A 26 -5.56 2.68 3.42
CA GLU A 26 -4.25 2.81 4.06
C GLU A 26 -3.44 1.52 3.91
N THR A 27 -2.17 1.66 3.54
CA THR A 27 -1.24 0.53 3.46
C THR A 27 0.07 0.84 4.16
N GLY A 28 0.64 -0.18 4.81
CA GLY A 28 1.93 -0.08 5.48
C GLY A 28 3.08 -0.44 4.54
N LEU A 29 3.95 0.52 4.24
CA LEU A 29 5.19 0.32 3.50
C LEU A 29 6.38 0.19 4.47
N TRP A 30 7.14 -0.90 4.33
CA TRP A 30 8.39 -1.04 5.06
C TRP A 30 9.44 -0.06 4.54
N TRP A 31 9.94 0.80 5.43
CA TRP A 31 10.94 1.80 5.08
C TRP A 31 12.34 1.27 5.33
N LYS A 32 13.23 1.37 4.33
CA LYS A 32 14.64 0.95 4.42
C LYS A 32 14.85 -0.50 4.92
N LYS A 33 13.85 -1.37 4.73
CA LYS A 33 13.94 -2.78 5.12
C LYS A 33 14.91 -3.51 4.19
N MET A 34 15.93 -4.13 4.77
CA MET A 34 16.87 -4.95 4.02
C MET A 34 16.19 -6.24 3.51
N PRO A 35 16.65 -6.78 2.36
CA PRO A 35 16.26 -8.11 1.91
C PRO A 35 16.52 -9.16 2.99
N SER A 36 15.68 -10.20 3.03
CA SER A 36 15.83 -11.32 3.97
C SER A 36 17.10 -12.14 3.76
N LYS A 37 17.72 -12.05 2.58
CA LYS A 37 19.01 -12.65 2.26
C LYS A 37 19.95 -11.55 1.81
N THR A 38 20.96 -11.28 2.64
CA THR A 38 22.11 -10.47 2.25
C THR A 38 23.20 -11.39 1.73
N PHE A 39 23.90 -10.98 0.66
CA PHE A 39 25.11 -11.67 0.24
C PHE A 39 26.17 -11.44 1.32
N ILE A 40 26.46 -12.49 2.08
CA ILE A 40 27.59 -12.52 3.02
C ILE A 40 28.83 -13.08 2.32
N SER A 41 30.01 -12.67 2.77
CA SER A 41 31.26 -13.25 2.26
C SER A 41 31.23 -14.77 2.42
N LYS A 42 31.87 -15.53 1.52
CA LYS A 42 31.99 -17.01 1.64
C LYS A 42 32.65 -17.45 2.95
N THR A 43 33.40 -16.56 3.58
CA THR A 43 34.08 -16.78 4.87
C THR A 43 33.20 -16.51 6.08
N GLU A 44 32.06 -15.83 5.91
CA GLU A 44 31.12 -15.49 6.98
C GLU A 44 29.90 -16.42 6.93
N LYS A 45 29.52 -17.01 8.07
CA LYS A 45 28.33 -17.86 8.19
C LYS A 45 27.04 -17.07 8.42
N THR A 46 27.16 -15.91 9.04
CA THR A 46 26.07 -14.97 9.34
C THR A 46 26.67 -13.56 9.38
N ALA A 47 25.91 -12.53 8.97
CA ALA A 47 26.33 -11.15 9.17
C ALA A 47 26.11 -10.77 10.67
N PRO A 48 27.17 -10.52 11.46
CA PRO A 48 27.01 -10.18 12.87
C PRO A 48 26.38 -8.78 13.05
N GLY A 49 25.48 -8.62 14.02
CA GLY A 49 25.01 -7.32 14.48
C GLY A 49 23.82 -6.67 13.73
N PHE A 50 23.19 -7.34 12.77
CA PHE A 50 22.12 -6.71 11.99
C PHE A 50 20.73 -6.82 12.66
N LYS A 51 20.21 -5.70 13.17
CA LYS A 51 18.80 -5.56 13.56
C LYS A 51 18.01 -5.00 12.38
N VAL A 52 17.06 -5.77 11.86
CA VAL A 52 16.15 -5.30 10.79
C VAL A 52 15.41 -4.06 11.31
N SER A 53 15.60 -2.91 10.65
CA SER A 53 14.76 -1.74 10.88
C SER A 53 13.30 -2.11 10.58
N LYS A 54 12.44 -1.84 11.55
CA LYS A 54 11.00 -2.05 11.45
C LYS A 54 10.25 -0.73 11.17
N ASP A 55 10.96 0.27 10.67
CA ASP A 55 10.36 1.54 10.28
C ASP A 55 9.25 1.26 9.25
N ARG A 56 8.06 1.80 9.49
CA ARG A 56 6.91 1.64 8.60
C ARG A 56 6.30 2.99 8.28
N LEU A 57 6.14 3.28 7.00
CA LEU A 57 5.34 4.41 6.52
C LEU A 57 3.93 3.90 6.26
N THR A 58 2.93 4.55 6.81
CA THR A 58 1.54 4.34 6.41
C THR A 58 1.22 5.31 5.29
N LEU A 59 0.88 4.78 4.12
CA LEU A 59 0.51 5.54 2.94
C LEU A 59 -0.99 5.41 2.71
N LEU A 60 -1.64 6.51 2.36
CA LEU A 60 -2.99 6.51 1.79
C LEU A 60 -2.86 6.45 0.27
N LEU A 61 -3.43 5.41 -0.32
CA LEU A 61 -3.52 5.22 -1.76
C LEU A 61 -4.98 5.38 -2.17
N CYS A 62 -5.22 6.02 -3.30
CA CYS A 62 -6.55 6.20 -3.86
C CYS A 62 -6.50 6.01 -5.37
N SER A 63 -7.40 5.20 -5.91
CA SER A 63 -7.53 4.96 -7.35
C SER A 63 -9.00 4.96 -7.76
N ASN A 64 -9.26 5.27 -9.03
CA ASN A 64 -10.59 5.08 -9.58
C ASN A 64 -10.85 3.61 -9.91
N ALA A 65 -12.11 3.26 -10.17
CA ALA A 65 -12.54 1.90 -10.45
C ALA A 65 -12.09 1.42 -11.84
N SER A 66 -11.86 2.33 -12.78
CA SER A 66 -11.25 2.02 -14.09
C SER A 66 -9.78 1.64 -13.99
N GLY A 67 -9.07 2.11 -12.97
CA GLY A 67 -7.65 1.80 -12.71
C GLY A 67 -6.66 2.58 -13.58
N ASP A 68 -7.13 3.51 -14.40
CA ASP A 68 -6.30 4.39 -15.23
C ASP A 68 -5.82 5.64 -14.47
N PHE A 69 -6.45 5.94 -13.32
CA PHE A 69 -6.05 7.03 -12.45
C PHE A 69 -5.75 6.52 -11.03
N MET A 70 -4.55 6.87 -10.56
CA MET A 70 -4.15 6.71 -9.16
C MET A 70 -3.59 8.04 -8.65
N THR A 71 -4.04 8.47 -7.48
CA THR A 71 -3.50 9.67 -6.85
C THR A 71 -2.04 9.47 -6.47
N LYS A 72 -1.30 10.58 -6.36
CA LYS A 72 0.05 10.54 -5.78
C LYS A 72 -0.05 9.99 -4.35
N PRO A 73 0.73 8.96 -3.98
CA PRO A 73 0.71 8.39 -2.63
C PRO A 73 0.91 9.47 -1.57
N MET A 74 0.04 9.48 -0.55
CA MET A 74 0.11 10.44 0.56
C MET A 74 0.64 9.76 1.81
N LEU A 75 1.59 10.40 2.50
CA LEU A 75 2.09 9.91 3.78
C LEU A 75 1.13 10.31 4.90
N VAL A 76 0.55 9.31 5.59
CA VAL A 76 -0.36 9.54 6.72
C VAL A 76 0.42 9.52 8.03
N TYR A 77 1.24 8.49 8.23
CA TYR A 77 1.97 8.29 9.47
C TYR A 77 3.35 7.68 9.22
N ARG A 78 4.30 8.00 10.10
CA ARG A 78 5.59 7.34 10.17
C ARG A 78 5.72 6.66 11.53
N SER A 79 5.71 5.33 11.53
CA SER A 79 6.07 4.52 12.69
C SER A 79 7.57 4.38 12.73
N LEU A 80 8.15 4.79 13.86
CA LEU A 80 9.54 4.50 14.24
C LEU A 80 9.66 3.07 14.77
#